data_AF-A0A151K3N6-F1
#
_entry.id   AF-A0A151K3N6-F1
#
_cell.length_a   1.000
_cell.length_b   1.000
_cell.length_c   1.000
_cell.angle_alpha   90.00
_cell.angle_beta   90.00
_cell.angle_gamma   90.00
#
_symmetry.space_group_name_H-M   'P 1'
#
loop_
_entity.id
_entity.type
_entity.pdbx_description
1 polymer ?
#
loop_
_entity_poly.entity_id
_entity_poly.type
_entity_poly.pdbx_seq_one_letter_code
_entity_poly.pdbx_strand_id
1 'polypeptide(L)'
;DIWQKLGDYLNSTKYHNIPILNRAQIIDDAYYFLSTNKLDFNLFKTLTYYLSKETDYIAWYPTFKILEQISGFFLFAQSFEVKVNSNKFHQ
;
A
#
# COMPACT_ATOMS: atom_id res chain seq x y z
N ASP A 1 18.36 -7.01 -4.53
CA ASP A 1 17.15 -7.09 -5.36
C ASP A 1 16.84 -5.74 -6.01
N ILE A 2 16.23 -5.69 -7.20
CA ILE A 2 15.95 -4.44 -7.96
C ILE A 2 14.98 -3.55 -7.18
N TRP A 3 13.94 -4.14 -6.60
CA TRP A 3 12.95 -3.45 -5.78
C TRP A 3 13.57 -2.77 -4.55
N GLN A 4 14.54 -3.41 -3.90
CA GLN A 4 15.24 -2.80 -2.76
C GLN A 4 15.97 -1.53 -3.19
N LYS A 5 16.73 -1.60 -4.28
CA LYS A 5 17.45 -0.43 -4.83
C LYS A 5 16.49 0.70 -5.22
N LEU A 6 15.33 0.34 -5.77
CA LEU A 6 14.28 1.30 -6.11
C LEU A 6 13.70 1.96 -4.87
N GLY A 7 13.40 1.17 -3.83
CA GLY A 7 12.96 1.67 -2.53
C GLY A 7 13.98 2.62 -1.90
N ASP A 8 15.26 2.25 -1.90
CA ASP A 8 16.33 3.11 -1.38
C ASP A 8 16.41 4.43 -2.16
N TYR A 9 16.26 4.38 -3.50
CA TYR A 9 16.27 5.58 -4.34
C TYR A 9 15.04 6.47 -4.11
N LEU A 10 13.85 5.89 -4.04
CA LEU A 10 12.60 6.58 -3.72
C LEU A 10 12.70 7.26 -2.35
N ASN A 11 13.35 6.63 -1.37
CA ASN A 11 13.53 7.20 -0.04
C ASN A 11 14.64 8.25 0.04
N SER A 12 15.45 8.44 -1.00
CA SER A 12 16.45 9.51 -1.09
C SER A 12 15.85 10.89 -1.40
N THR A 13 16.62 11.96 -1.21
CA THR A 13 16.21 13.32 -1.62
C THR A 13 16.05 13.48 -3.14
N LYS A 14 16.51 12.51 -3.94
CA LYS A 14 16.56 12.53 -5.41
C LYS A 14 15.37 11.84 -6.09
N TYR A 15 14.35 11.48 -5.32
CA TYR A 15 13.18 10.76 -5.84
C TYR A 15 12.42 11.53 -6.94
N HIS A 16 12.50 12.86 -6.94
CA HIS A 16 11.94 13.74 -7.97
C HIS A 16 12.53 13.52 -9.37
N ASN A 17 13.70 12.86 -9.48
CA ASN A 17 14.28 12.47 -10.77
C ASN A 17 13.49 11.32 -11.43
N ILE A 18 12.68 10.58 -10.66
CA ILE A 18 11.73 9.63 -11.22
C ILE A 18 10.50 10.43 -11.63
N PRO A 19 10.07 10.38 -12.90
CA PRO A 19 8.87 11.07 -13.36
C PRO A 19 7.66 10.71 -12.51
N ILE A 20 6.80 11.69 -12.25
CA ILE A 20 5.61 11.53 -11.40
C ILE A 20 4.72 10.34 -11.78
N LEU A 21 4.51 10.10 -13.08
CA LEU A 21 3.72 8.98 -13.58
C LEU A 21 4.37 7.64 -13.23
N ASN A 22 5.69 7.55 -13.34
CA ASN A 22 6.43 6.34 -12.97
C ASN A 22 6.36 6.11 -11.45
N ARG A 23 6.38 7.17 -10.63
CA ARG A 23 6.21 7.04 -9.17
C ARG A 23 4.83 6.48 -8.82
N ALA A 24 3.78 6.94 -9.51
CA ALA A 24 2.43 6.39 -9.38
C ALA A 24 2.41 4.90 -9.80
N GLN A 25 2.95 4.57 -10.97
CA GLN A 25 3.02 3.18 -11.47
C GLN A 25 3.76 2.25 -10.51
N ILE A 26 4.87 2.70 -9.92
CA ILE A 26 5.63 1.89 -8.96
C ILE A 26 4.78 1.49 -7.75
N ILE A 27 3.96 2.42 -7.21
CA ILE A 27 3.08 2.10 -6.08
C ILE A 27 1.99 1.12 -6.48
N ASP A 28 1.39 1.31 -7.67
CA ASP A 28 0.35 0.42 -8.21
C ASP A 28 0.89 -1.00 -8.42
N ASP A 29 2.02 -1.13 -9.10
CA ASP A 29 2.70 -2.41 -9.35
C ASP A 29 3.15 -3.08 -8.05
N ALA A 30 3.69 -2.31 -7.10
CA ALA A 30 4.12 -2.84 -5.81
C ALA A 30 2.94 -3.45 -5.05
N TYR A 31 1.76 -2.84 -5.09
CA TYR A 31 0.56 -3.39 -4.48
C TYR A 31 0.02 -4.61 -5.24
N TYR A 32 0.03 -4.59 -6.57
CA TYR A 32 -0.32 -5.75 -7.38
C TYR A 32 0.58 -6.97 -7.03
N PHE A 33 1.89 -6.76 -6.89
CA PHE A 33 2.79 -7.84 -6.51
C PHE A 33 2.65 -8.25 -5.05
N LEU A 34 2.35 -7.33 -4.12
CA LEU A 34 2.03 -7.68 -2.74
C LEU A 34 0.77 -8.56 -2.68
N SER A 35 -0.32 -8.15 -3.34
CA SER A 35 -1.59 -8.87 -3.34
C SER A 35 -1.52 -10.25 -4.03
N THR A 36 -0.54 -10.46 -4.91
CA THR A 36 -0.26 -11.75 -5.55
C THR A 36 0.83 -12.56 -4.84
N ASN A 37 1.25 -12.17 -3.62
CA ASN A 37 2.31 -12.80 -2.82
C ASN A 37 3.67 -12.91 -3.56
N LYS A 38 3.94 -12.00 -4.51
CA LYS A 38 5.20 -11.91 -5.27
C LYS A 38 6.16 -10.85 -4.72
N LEU A 39 5.68 -9.97 -3.85
CA LEU A 39 6.46 -8.95 -3.16
C LEU A 39 6.28 -9.08 -1.65
N ASP A 40 7.38 -9.05 -0.91
CA ASP A 40 7.35 -9.08 0.56
C ASP A 40 6.75 -7.78 1.13
N PHE A 41 6.01 -7.90 2.23
CA PHE A 41 5.37 -6.74 2.87
C PHE A 41 6.39 -5.70 3.36
N ASN A 42 7.57 -6.10 3.85
CA ASN A 42 8.59 -5.14 4.28
C ASN A 42 9.11 -4.34 3.10
N LEU A 43 9.27 -4.99 1.94
CA LEU A 43 9.70 -4.34 0.71
C LEU A 43 8.62 -3.38 0.18
N PHE A 44 7.33 -3.77 0.24
CA PHE A 44 6.21 -2.87 -0.04
C PHE A 44 6.21 -1.66 0.90
N LYS A 45 6.46 -1.86 2.19
CA LYS A 45 6.58 -0.78 3.18
C LYS A 45 7.75 0.16 2.85
N THR A 46 8.90 -0.38 2.44
CA THR A 46 10.04 0.43 1.98
C THR A 46 9.66 1.27 0.75
N LEU A 47 8.96 0.70 -0.23
CA LEU A 47 8.52 1.40 -1.43
C LEU A 47 7.46 2.46 -1.16
N THR A 48 6.61 2.29 -0.14
CA THR A 48 5.56 3.27 0.20
C THR A 48 6.04 4.34 1.18
N TYR A 49 7.15 4.11 1.90
CA TYR A 49 7.67 5.06 2.89
C TYR A 49 7.97 6.45 2.31
N TYR A 50 8.41 6.54 1.04
CA TYR A 50 8.69 7.83 0.41
C TYR A 50 7.44 8.71 0.24
N LEU A 51 6.24 8.14 0.25
CA LEU A 51 5.00 8.92 0.12
C LEU A 51 4.89 9.99 1.21
N SER A 52 5.50 9.77 2.39
CA SER A 52 5.57 10.75 3.48
C SER A 52 6.15 12.13 3.09
N LYS A 53 6.91 12.20 1.99
CA LYS A 53 7.49 13.44 1.44
C LYS A 53 7.01 13.76 0.02
N GLU A 54 6.09 12.97 -0.52
CA GLU A 54 5.47 13.19 -1.83
C GLU A 54 4.36 14.23 -1.71
N THR A 55 4.35 15.21 -2.61
CA THR A 55 3.38 16.31 -2.61
C THR A 55 2.48 16.28 -3.84
N ASP A 56 2.87 15.56 -4.88
CA ASP A 56 2.12 15.55 -6.12
C ASP A 56 0.92 14.59 -6.05
N TYR A 57 -0.28 15.11 -6.31
CA TYR A 57 -1.53 14.35 -6.25
C TYR A 57 -1.54 13.10 -7.15
N ILE A 58 -0.94 13.17 -8.34
CA ILE A 58 -0.94 12.04 -9.29
C ILE A 58 -0.18 10.83 -8.71
N ALA A 59 0.92 11.07 -7.99
CA ALA A 59 1.66 9.99 -7.32
C ALA A 59 0.88 9.39 -6.13
N TRP A 60 -0.01 10.16 -5.51
CA TRP A 60 -0.88 9.71 -4.42
C TRP A 60 -2.13 8.95 -4.87
N TYR A 61 -2.57 9.11 -6.13
CA TYR A 61 -3.81 8.51 -6.63
C TYR A 61 -3.87 6.97 -6.44
N PRO A 62 -2.84 6.17 -6.79
CA PRO A 62 -2.84 4.73 -6.54
C PRO A 62 -2.96 4.39 -5.05
N THR A 63 -2.29 5.14 -4.19
CA THR A 63 -2.36 4.96 -2.73
C THR A 63 -3.79 5.12 -2.22
N PHE A 64 -4.53 6.13 -2.69
CA PHE A 64 -5.94 6.29 -2.30
C PHE A 64 -6.82 5.14 -2.78
N LYS A 65 -6.59 4.63 -3.99
CA LYS A 65 -7.31 3.44 -4.51
C LYS A 65 -7.02 2.19 -3.66
N ILE A 66 -5.77 2.00 -3.24
CA ILE A 66 -5.37 0.91 -2.35
C ILE A 66 -6.05 1.05 -0.99
N LEU A 67 -6.04 2.25 -0.39
CA LEU A 67 -6.70 2.51 0.89
C LEU A 67 -8.21 2.27 0.81
N GLU A 68 -8.87 2.69 -0.28
CA GLU A 68 -10.28 2.41 -0.54
C GLU A 68 -10.55 0.90 -0.57
N GLN A 69 -9.74 0.13 -1.29
CA GLN A 69 -9.88 -1.34 -1.36
C GLN A 69 -9.69 -2.01 0.00
N ILE A 70 -8.64 -1.65 0.74
CA ILE A 70 -8.33 -2.25 2.04
C ILE A 70 -9.34 -1.79 3.12
N SER A 71 -9.91 -0.59 2.99
CA SER A 71 -10.94 -0.10 3.93
C SER A 71 -12.15 -1.04 4.01
N GLY A 72 -12.56 -1.63 2.88
CA GLY A 72 -13.62 -2.64 2.85
C GLY A 72 -13.26 -3.90 3.62
N PHE A 73 -11.99 -4.30 3.61
CA PHE A 73 -11.50 -5.43 4.40
C PHE A 73 -11.58 -5.15 5.91
N PHE A 74 -11.22 -3.95 6.36
CA PHE A 74 -11.32 -3.58 7.78
C PHE A 74 -12.77 -3.56 8.29
N LEU A 75 -13.70 -3.06 7.47
CA LEU A 75 -15.13 -3.09 7.78
C LEU A 75 -15.64 -4.53 7.91
N PHE A 76 -15.16 -5.44 7.06
CA PHE A 76 -15.55 -6.84 7.11
C PHE A 76 -14.92 -7.62 8.27
N ALA A 77 -13.64 -7.38 8.59
CA ALA A 77 -12.98 -7.99 9.74
C ALA A 77 -13.70 -7.69 11.06
N GLN A 78 -14.11 -6.42 11.26
CA GLN A 78 -14.92 -6.03 12.42
C GLN A 78 -16.30 -6.71 12.42
N SER A 79 -16.90 -6.91 11.25
CA SER A 79 -18.21 -7.59 11.15
C SER A 79 -18.15 -9.07 11.57
N PHE A 80 -17.02 -9.76 11.35
CA PHE A 80 -16.83 -11.13 11.86
C PHE A 80 -16.74 -11.17 13.37
N GLU A 81 -16.00 -10.26 14.02
CA GLU A 81 -15.89 -10.23 15.48
C GLU A 81 -17.26 -9.97 16.14
N VAL A 82 -18.05 -9.05 15.58
CA VAL A 82 -19.41 -8.77 16.07
C VAL A 82 -20.31 -10.00 15.94
N LYS A 83 -20.25 -10.71 14.81
CA LYS A 83 -21.08 -11.91 14.55
C LYS A 83 -20.68 -13.11 15.41
N VAL A 84 -19.39 -13.26 15.72
CA VAL A 84 -18.90 -14.31 16.64
C VAL A 84 -19.35 -14.03 18.06
N ASN A 85 -19.30 -12.77 18.50
CA ASN A 85 -19.76 -12.40 19.84
C ASN A 85 -21.28 -12.49 19.97
N SER A 86 -22.07 -12.03 19.00
CA SER A 86 -23.53 -12.17 19.03
C SER A 86 -24.00 -13.63 19.12
N ASN A 87 -23.31 -14.55 18.44
CA ASN A 87 -23.60 -15.97 18.52
C ASN A 87 -23.23 -16.61 19.86
N LYS A 88 -22.30 -16.02 20.62
CA LYS A 88 -21.96 -16.44 22.00
C LYS A 88 -22.94 -15.90 23.05
N PHE A 89 -23.66 -14.81 22.76
CA PHE A 89 -24.69 -14.27 23.67
C PHE A 89 -26.05 -14.97 23.55
N HIS A 90 -26.22 -15.83 22.55
CA HIS A 90 -27.44 -16.63 22.31
C HIS A 90 -27.26 -18.13 22.59
N GLN A 91 -26.14 -18.54 23.22
CA GLN A 91 -25.95 -19.86 23.86
C GLN A 91 -25.80 -19.66 25.36
#